data_AF-A0A2W0BVY0-F1
#
_entry.id   AF-A0A2W0BVY0-F1
#
_cell.length_a   1.000
_cell.length_b   1.000
_cell.length_c   1.000
_cell.angle_alpha   90.00
_cell.angle_beta   90.00
_cell.angle_gamma   90.00
#
_symmetry.space_group_name_H-M   'P 1'
#
loop_
_entity.id
_entity.type
_entity.pdbx_description
1 polymer ?
#
loop_
_entity_poly.entity_id
_entity_poly.type
_entity_poly.pdbx_seq_one_letter_code
_entity_poly.pdbx_strand_id
1 'polypeptide(L)'
;MKLSVRFLTSSLSVLALTMAGVAQTNDPVAAAALASGTAGYGDVGPIDINQVSQVTITSDVVFDATTGLVENNAAGGQGPGPGSSARAVRSNTSTIDGMDGLVTFDGAFITQAGPSLGRLFRFTMMGNHPLVGGTTHIPAPIATVSLNLLNPDGALFATVPFAPFESLTLQSPNFNFINYRSGNQIQYADAIHRAQFYNRMAPNWNTTLVPNIVDRVTFTIPKFVNVRLANGNVVQALGYASGTAPDGSRFVLMLDLLFNSLFSSGFINEINNGTFTTDALSTLMLPNTFLYSFNANKPLTPGSCCVLGFHTYFRDLSAVPQPRFVGEYASWISPGLFGGGFQDVTALSHEITEAFADPFVDNATASWQFAGVPATSKTCQANLEEGDPIETLPVASIPITIKEKGQPFIYHPQVIPLLQWFEMGPTSNAIDGAFSFPDESTLPHSAIPCPK
;
A
#
# COMPACT_ATOMS: atom_id res chain seq x y z
N MET A 1 -49.49 7.79 -9.40
CA MET A 1 -49.53 6.63 -10.30
C MET A 1 -48.31 5.75 -9.99
N LYS A 2 -48.60 4.61 -9.32
CA LYS A 2 -47.82 3.38 -9.07
C LYS A 2 -46.45 3.40 -8.34
N LEU A 3 -46.52 2.85 -7.11
CA LEU A 3 -45.53 2.09 -6.34
C LEU A 3 -44.92 0.89 -7.11
N SER A 4 -43.71 0.45 -6.70
CA SER A 4 -43.27 -0.96 -6.46
C SER A 4 -41.73 -1.01 -6.33
N VAL A 5 -41.08 -1.30 -5.20
CA VAL A 5 -40.88 -2.60 -4.49
C VAL A 5 -39.86 -3.54 -5.15
N ARG A 6 -38.74 -3.76 -4.42
CA ARG A 6 -37.81 -4.91 -4.28
C ARG A 6 -37.22 -5.59 -5.52
N PHE A 7 -35.89 -5.76 -5.49
CA PHE A 7 -35.26 -7.05 -5.81
C PHE A 7 -34.26 -7.45 -4.71
N LEU A 8 -34.59 -8.57 -4.07
CA LEU A 8 -33.74 -9.40 -3.24
C LEU A 8 -33.24 -10.50 -4.19
N THR A 9 -31.93 -10.69 -4.33
CA THR A 9 -31.38 -11.97 -4.80
C THR A 9 -30.09 -12.27 -4.06
N SER A 10 -30.25 -13.19 -3.12
CA SER A 10 -29.24 -14.04 -2.50
C SER A 10 -28.43 -14.78 -3.57
N SER A 11 -27.12 -14.87 -3.36
CA SER A 11 -26.31 -16.00 -3.83
C SER A 11 -25.23 -16.24 -2.80
N LEU A 12 -25.62 -17.02 -1.80
CA LEU A 12 -24.79 -17.67 -0.81
C LEU A 12 -23.89 -18.69 -1.53
N SER A 13 -22.59 -18.51 -1.48
CA SER A 13 -21.61 -19.58 -1.72
C SER A 13 -20.52 -19.42 -0.67
N VAL A 14 -20.88 -19.81 0.55
CA VAL A 14 -19.96 -19.97 1.67
C VAL A 14 -19.19 -21.26 1.39
N LEU A 15 -18.01 -21.13 0.78
CA LEU A 15 -16.99 -22.17 0.92
C LEU A 15 -16.37 -21.94 2.30
N ALA A 16 -16.92 -22.65 3.30
CA ALA A 16 -16.38 -22.65 4.65
C ALA A 16 -15.00 -23.35 4.61
N LEU A 17 -13.94 -22.57 4.38
CA LEU A 17 -12.63 -22.95 4.86
C LEU A 17 -12.68 -22.89 6.38
N THR A 18 -12.32 -24.00 7.01
CA THR A 18 -12.15 -24.11 8.45
C THR A 18 -11.09 -23.11 8.90
N MET A 19 -11.52 -21.98 9.44
CA MET A 19 -10.62 -21.11 10.19
C MET A 19 -10.05 -21.92 11.35
N ALA A 20 -8.74 -22.12 11.34
CA ALA A 20 -8.04 -22.49 12.56
C ALA A 20 -8.39 -21.41 13.58
N GLY A 21 -9.13 -21.80 14.63
CA GLY A 21 -9.61 -20.89 15.65
C GLY A 21 -8.45 -20.18 16.31
N VAL A 22 -8.21 -18.93 15.91
CA VAL A 22 -7.26 -18.05 16.56
C VAL A 22 -7.89 -17.66 17.90
N ALA A 23 -7.33 -18.15 18.99
CA ALA A 23 -7.74 -17.77 20.34
C ALA A 23 -7.33 -16.30 20.61
N GLN A 24 -8.07 -15.34 20.06
CA GLN A 24 -7.90 -13.92 20.37
C GLN A 24 -8.57 -13.60 21.70
N THR A 25 -7.78 -13.18 22.69
CA THR A 25 -8.23 -13.22 24.09
C THR A 25 -8.93 -11.95 24.60
N ASN A 26 -8.94 -10.80 23.90
CA ASN A 26 -9.26 -9.54 24.60
C ASN A 26 -10.21 -8.52 23.93
N ASP A 27 -10.64 -8.67 22.67
CA ASP A 27 -11.65 -7.78 22.06
C ASP A 27 -12.51 -8.55 21.03
N PRO A 28 -13.78 -8.88 21.36
CA PRO A 28 -14.65 -9.63 20.45
C PRO A 28 -15.01 -8.84 19.18
N VAL A 29 -14.93 -7.50 19.21
CA VAL A 29 -15.20 -6.65 18.04
C VAL A 29 -14.03 -6.74 17.06
N ALA A 30 -12.80 -6.64 17.55
CA ALA A 30 -11.60 -6.81 16.73
C ALA A 30 -11.53 -8.23 16.13
N ALA A 31 -11.83 -9.24 16.94
CA ALA A 31 -11.83 -10.63 16.49
C ALA A 31 -12.89 -10.92 15.42
N ALA A 32 -14.10 -10.40 15.60
CA ALA A 32 -15.16 -10.55 14.62
C ALA A 32 -14.81 -9.86 13.31
N ALA A 33 -14.28 -8.63 13.38
CA ALA A 33 -13.89 -7.87 12.20
C ALA A 33 -12.78 -8.57 11.41
N LEU A 34 -11.72 -9.03 12.08
CA LEU A 34 -10.62 -9.75 11.44
C LEU A 34 -11.07 -11.10 10.85
N ALA A 35 -11.92 -11.84 11.58
CA ALA A 35 -12.46 -13.12 11.08
C ALA A 35 -13.36 -12.92 9.85
N SER A 36 -14.10 -11.81 9.75
CA SER A 36 -14.93 -11.50 8.59
C SER A 36 -14.19 -10.79 7.46
N GLY A 37 -13.01 -10.24 7.75
CA GLY A 37 -12.21 -9.45 6.84
C GLY A 37 -11.30 -10.31 5.97
N THR A 38 -10.93 -9.78 4.82
CA THR A 38 -9.85 -10.31 3.99
C THR A 38 -8.71 -9.32 3.99
N ALA A 39 -7.47 -9.81 3.97
CA ALA A 39 -6.33 -8.98 3.63
C ALA A 39 -6.60 -8.32 2.27
N GLY A 40 -6.29 -7.03 2.16
CA GLY A 40 -6.35 -6.28 0.92
C GLY A 40 -5.60 -4.97 1.06
N TYR A 41 -5.61 -4.18 0.00
CA TYR A 41 -4.83 -2.95 -0.10
C TYR A 41 -5.69 -1.79 -0.58
N GLY A 42 -5.23 -0.57 -0.31
CA GLY A 42 -6.00 0.64 -0.53
C GLY A 42 -5.60 1.32 -1.83
N ASP A 43 -6.57 1.78 -2.61
CA ASP A 43 -6.32 2.73 -3.70
C ASP A 43 -6.42 4.16 -3.13
N VAL A 44 -5.28 4.84 -3.06
CA VAL A 44 -5.20 6.23 -2.59
C VAL A 44 -4.69 7.12 -3.71
N GLY A 45 -5.63 7.86 -4.31
CA GLY A 45 -5.30 8.87 -5.30
C GLY A 45 -4.41 9.99 -4.75
N PRO A 46 -3.86 10.85 -5.64
CA PRO A 46 -2.81 11.78 -5.27
C PRO A 46 -3.27 12.88 -4.31
N ILE A 47 -2.40 13.27 -3.39
CA ILE A 47 -2.72 14.22 -2.31
C ILE A 47 -2.13 15.60 -2.63
N ASP A 48 -2.97 16.64 -2.68
CA ASP A 48 -2.51 18.03 -2.77
C ASP A 48 -2.14 18.55 -1.37
N ILE A 49 -0.86 18.86 -1.15
CA ILE A 49 -0.36 19.30 0.16
C ILE A 49 -1.06 20.57 0.65
N ASN A 50 -1.56 21.41 -0.26
CA ASN A 50 -2.26 22.65 0.06
C ASN A 50 -3.70 22.43 0.52
N GLN A 51 -4.24 21.21 0.35
CA GLN A 51 -5.60 20.84 0.75
C GLN A 51 -5.62 20.06 2.06
N VAL A 52 -4.46 19.65 2.57
CA VAL A 52 -4.38 18.92 3.84
C VAL A 52 -4.35 19.92 5.00
N SER A 53 -5.39 19.85 5.84
CA SER A 53 -5.40 20.57 7.11
C SER A 53 -4.50 19.83 8.10
N GLN A 54 -3.46 20.48 8.61
CA GLN A 54 -2.71 19.95 9.74
C GLN A 54 -3.55 20.10 11.01
N VAL A 55 -4.07 18.97 11.51
CA VAL A 55 -4.97 18.96 12.67
C VAL A 55 -4.41 18.07 13.77
N THR A 56 -4.37 18.59 14.99
CA THR A 56 -4.19 17.75 16.18
C THR A 56 -5.46 16.94 16.39
N ILE A 57 -5.37 15.63 16.18
CA ILE A 57 -6.53 14.76 16.31
C ILE A 57 -6.89 14.54 17.78
N THR A 58 -8.12 14.88 18.13
CA THR A 58 -8.73 14.67 19.45
C THR A 58 -10.09 14.00 19.28
N SER A 59 -10.74 13.60 20.37
CA SER A 59 -12.10 13.04 20.34
C SER A 59 -13.17 13.97 19.78
N ASP A 60 -12.89 15.28 19.74
CA ASP A 60 -13.84 16.31 19.32
C ASP A 60 -13.79 16.58 17.80
N VAL A 61 -12.77 16.06 17.11
CA VAL A 61 -12.64 16.19 15.65
C VAL A 61 -13.83 15.54 14.94
N VAL A 62 -14.38 16.26 13.97
CA VAL A 62 -15.47 15.80 13.11
C VAL A 62 -14.91 15.51 11.72
N PHE A 63 -15.03 14.27 11.24
CA PHE A 63 -14.70 13.89 9.87
C PHE A 63 -15.96 13.92 9.00
N ASP A 64 -15.90 14.44 7.79
CA ASP A 64 -16.98 14.28 6.82
C ASP A 64 -16.91 12.86 6.21
N ALA A 65 -18.02 12.11 6.29
CA ALA A 65 -18.06 10.71 5.83
C ALA A 65 -17.95 10.55 4.30
N THR A 66 -18.15 11.62 3.54
CA THR A 66 -18.14 11.60 2.06
C THR A 66 -16.75 11.90 1.52
N THR A 67 -16.09 12.88 2.14
CA THR A 67 -14.81 13.43 1.68
C THR A 67 -13.62 12.98 2.52
N GLY A 68 -13.86 12.50 3.74
CA GLY A 68 -12.83 12.18 4.73
C GLY A 68 -12.13 13.39 5.33
N LEU A 69 -12.54 14.61 4.96
CA LEU A 69 -11.94 15.84 5.45
C LEU A 69 -12.39 16.14 6.88
N VAL A 70 -11.52 16.81 7.64
CA VAL A 70 -11.85 17.32 8.97
C VAL A 70 -12.67 18.61 8.86
N GLU A 71 -13.83 18.65 9.50
CA GLU A 71 -14.69 19.81 9.60
C GLU A 71 -14.40 20.64 10.86
N ASN A 72 -14.35 21.96 10.72
CA ASN A 72 -14.21 22.96 11.79
C ASN A 72 -12.83 23.06 12.46
N ASN A 73 -11.83 23.51 11.70
CA ASN A 73 -10.75 24.31 12.30
C ASN A 73 -10.82 25.76 11.83
N ALA A 74 -11.60 26.55 12.56
CA ALA A 74 -11.44 28.00 12.61
C ALA A 74 -10.42 28.36 13.71
N ALA A 75 -9.13 28.08 13.46
CA ALA A 75 -7.94 28.63 14.13
C ALA A 75 -6.75 28.14 13.28
N GLY A 76 -6.04 28.99 12.53
CA GLY A 76 -5.27 30.12 13.02
C GLY A 76 -3.81 29.68 13.16
N GLY A 77 -3.06 29.67 12.06
CA GLY A 77 -1.63 29.35 12.09
C GLY A 77 -1.03 29.39 10.69
N GLN A 78 -0.08 30.30 10.50
CA GLN A 78 0.56 30.62 9.23
C GLN A 78 1.14 29.37 8.57
N GLY A 79 0.83 29.16 7.29
CA GLY A 79 1.62 28.27 6.45
C GLY A 79 3.08 28.70 6.54
N PRO A 80 4.04 27.78 6.72
CA PRO A 80 5.44 28.13 6.62
C PRO A 80 5.63 28.69 5.20
N GLY A 81 6.04 29.97 5.13
CA GLY A 81 6.45 30.56 3.86
C GLY A 81 7.55 29.69 3.26
N PRO A 82 7.64 29.60 1.92
CA PRO A 82 8.58 28.72 1.25
C PRO A 82 10.00 29.12 1.67
N GLY A 83 10.60 28.33 2.56
CA GLY A 83 12.01 28.43 2.87
C GLY A 83 12.76 28.04 1.62
N SER A 84 13.29 29.03 0.90
CA SER A 84 14.18 28.82 -0.24
C SER A 84 15.51 28.23 0.25
N SER A 85 15.51 26.92 0.48
CA SER A 85 16.76 26.18 0.64
C SER A 85 17.43 26.10 -0.73
N ALA A 86 18.63 26.66 -0.83
CA ALA A 86 19.44 26.61 -2.03
C ALA A 86 19.60 25.16 -2.50
N ARG A 87 19.09 24.88 -3.70
CA ARG A 87 19.05 23.57 -4.33
C ARG A 87 20.47 23.15 -4.73
N ALA A 88 21.06 22.23 -3.97
CA ALA A 88 22.23 21.50 -4.43
C ALA A 88 21.85 20.72 -5.71
N VAL A 89 22.70 20.74 -6.73
CA VAL A 89 22.52 19.97 -7.96
C VAL A 89 22.53 18.49 -7.59
N ARG A 90 21.38 17.82 -7.69
CA ARG A 90 21.18 16.42 -7.29
C ARG A 90 21.41 15.48 -8.48
N SER A 91 22.12 14.39 -8.25
CA SER A 91 22.12 13.22 -9.13
C SER A 91 20.79 12.48 -8.93
N ASN A 92 20.09 12.14 -10.01
CA ASN A 92 18.75 11.51 -10.06
C ASN A 92 17.58 12.51 -10.16
N THR A 93 17.53 13.29 -11.24
CA THR A 93 16.41 14.17 -11.56
C THR A 93 15.30 13.43 -12.29
N SER A 94 14.03 13.80 -12.04
CA SER A 94 12.87 13.42 -12.87
C SER A 94 13.18 13.45 -14.36
N THR A 95 12.74 12.42 -15.07
CA THR A 95 12.83 12.33 -16.53
C THR A 95 11.62 12.95 -17.24
N ILE A 96 10.64 13.44 -16.47
CA ILE A 96 9.43 14.09 -16.98
C ILE A 96 9.58 15.62 -16.90
N ASP A 97 9.44 16.28 -18.04
CA ASP A 97 9.51 17.75 -18.17
C ASP A 97 8.47 18.44 -17.27
N GLY A 98 8.92 19.44 -16.52
CA GLY A 98 8.05 20.21 -15.62
C GLY A 98 7.71 19.51 -14.29
N MET A 99 8.29 18.35 -14.01
CA MET A 99 8.14 17.60 -12.77
C MET A 99 9.46 17.56 -11.97
N ASP A 100 9.35 17.71 -10.66
CA ASP A 100 10.42 17.41 -9.70
C ASP A 100 10.02 16.14 -8.95
N GLY A 101 10.75 15.05 -9.17
CA GLY A 101 10.34 13.71 -8.76
C GLY A 101 11.47 12.71 -8.93
N LEU A 102 11.16 11.45 -8.60
CA LEU A 102 11.99 10.28 -8.78
C LEU A 102 12.48 10.14 -10.23
N VAL A 103 13.60 9.46 -10.41
CA VAL A 103 14.02 9.01 -11.74
C VAL A 103 13.06 7.93 -12.20
N THR A 104 12.50 8.12 -13.38
CA THR A 104 11.58 7.18 -14.01
C THR A 104 11.97 6.90 -15.46
N PHE A 105 11.35 5.89 -16.06
CA PHE A 105 11.37 5.69 -17.51
C PHE A 105 9.97 5.38 -18.02
N ASP A 106 9.73 5.78 -19.26
CA ASP A 106 8.47 5.50 -19.93
C ASP A 106 8.56 4.23 -20.77
N GLY A 107 7.44 3.53 -20.88
CA GLY A 107 7.27 2.43 -21.81
C GLY A 107 5.82 2.28 -22.24
N ALA A 108 5.57 1.22 -23.00
CA ALA A 108 4.21 0.87 -23.39
C ALA A 108 4.11 -0.61 -23.75
N PHE A 109 2.92 -1.17 -23.58
CA PHE A 109 2.55 -2.49 -24.08
C PHE A 109 1.25 -2.43 -24.87
N ILE A 110 1.01 -3.46 -25.68
CA ILE A 110 -0.24 -3.61 -26.44
C ILE A 110 -1.00 -4.79 -25.85
N THR A 111 -2.26 -4.59 -25.50
CA THR A 111 -3.11 -5.69 -25.01
C THR A 111 -3.38 -6.69 -26.13
N GLN A 112 -3.22 -7.97 -25.80
CA GLN A 112 -3.23 -9.08 -26.75
C GLN A 112 -4.53 -9.91 -26.71
N ALA A 113 -5.49 -9.57 -25.84
CA ALA A 113 -6.79 -10.21 -25.77
C ALA A 113 -7.91 -9.30 -25.25
N GLY A 114 -9.14 -9.83 -25.25
CA GLY A 114 -10.30 -9.17 -24.65
C GLY A 114 -10.81 -7.94 -25.41
N PRO A 115 -11.68 -7.14 -24.78
CA PRO A 115 -12.29 -5.96 -25.41
C PRO A 115 -11.31 -4.86 -25.84
N SER A 116 -10.11 -4.85 -25.26
CA SER A 116 -9.06 -3.87 -25.53
C SER A 116 -7.97 -4.41 -26.47
N LEU A 117 -8.21 -5.52 -27.17
CA LEU A 117 -7.27 -6.11 -28.12
C LEU A 117 -6.69 -5.04 -29.08
N GLY A 118 -5.37 -4.96 -29.15
CA GLY A 118 -4.65 -4.02 -30.01
C GLY A 118 -4.52 -2.60 -29.46
N ARG A 119 -5.07 -2.31 -28.26
CA ARG A 119 -4.92 -1.01 -27.62
C ARG A 119 -3.55 -0.89 -26.95
N LEU A 120 -2.91 0.26 -27.16
CA LEU A 120 -1.64 0.64 -26.52
C LEU A 120 -1.92 1.23 -25.13
N PHE A 121 -1.20 0.74 -24.13
CA PHE A 121 -1.17 1.27 -22.77
C PHE A 121 0.24 1.74 -22.47
N ARG A 122 0.37 3.00 -22.06
CA ARG A 122 1.65 3.59 -21.66
C ARG A 122 1.82 3.45 -20.16
N PHE A 123 3.05 3.35 -19.72
CA PHE A 123 3.38 3.31 -18.31
C PHE A 123 4.62 4.17 -18.04
N THR A 124 4.73 4.61 -16.79
CA THR A 124 5.90 5.24 -16.19
C THR A 124 6.36 4.35 -15.03
N MET A 125 7.63 3.94 -15.00
CA MET A 125 8.18 3.06 -13.96
C MET A 125 9.40 3.68 -13.30
N MET A 126 9.70 3.30 -12.05
CA MET A 126 10.88 3.82 -11.33
C MET A 126 12.20 3.29 -11.91
N GLY A 127 13.21 4.16 -11.98
CA GLY A 127 14.57 3.82 -12.37
C GLY A 127 14.98 4.32 -13.75
N ASN A 128 16.23 4.03 -14.12
CA ASN A 128 16.72 4.29 -15.48
C ASN A 128 16.08 3.31 -16.47
N HIS A 129 16.04 3.68 -17.75
CA HIS A 129 15.52 2.78 -18.78
C HIS A 129 16.33 1.46 -18.84
N PRO A 130 15.68 0.29 -18.92
CA PRO A 130 16.35 -1.02 -18.91
C PRO A 130 17.44 -1.22 -19.97
N LEU A 131 17.32 -0.59 -21.15
CA LEU A 131 18.29 -0.71 -22.24
C LEU A 131 19.59 0.07 -22.00
N VAL A 132 19.54 1.10 -21.13
CA VAL A 132 20.70 1.93 -20.81
C VAL A 132 21.62 1.21 -19.82
N GLY A 133 21.04 0.40 -18.93
CA GLY A 133 21.78 -0.26 -17.87
C GLY A 133 22.21 0.66 -16.75
N GLY A 134 23.17 0.18 -15.95
CA GLY A 134 23.62 0.83 -14.73
C GLY A 134 22.62 0.71 -13.58
N THR A 135 23.04 1.19 -12.40
CA THR A 135 22.24 1.12 -11.19
C THR A 135 21.66 2.49 -10.87
N THR A 136 20.34 2.56 -10.75
CA THR A 136 19.65 3.68 -10.09
C THR A 136 19.58 3.41 -8.60
N HIS A 137 20.02 4.39 -7.80
CA HIS A 137 19.88 4.36 -6.35
C HIS A 137 18.80 5.35 -5.93
N ILE A 138 17.68 4.85 -5.44
CA ILE A 138 16.56 5.64 -4.95
C ILE A 138 16.66 5.70 -3.43
N PRO A 139 16.83 6.88 -2.82
CA PRO A 139 16.67 7.04 -1.38
C PRO A 139 15.33 6.49 -0.89
N ALA A 140 15.34 5.77 0.22
CA ALA A 140 14.15 5.22 0.85
C ALA A 140 14.07 5.64 2.33
N PRO A 141 13.75 6.90 2.63
CA PRO A 141 13.59 7.37 3.99
C PRO A 141 12.34 6.74 4.61
N ILE A 142 12.49 6.20 5.82
CA ILE A 142 11.44 5.51 6.54
C ILE A 142 11.22 6.26 7.85
N ALA A 143 9.99 6.71 8.08
CA ALA A 143 9.56 7.14 9.41
C ALA A 143 8.75 5.99 10.03
N THR A 144 9.23 5.50 11.18
CA THR A 144 8.54 4.43 11.90
C THR A 144 7.52 5.01 12.86
N VAL A 145 6.33 4.42 12.90
CA VAL A 145 5.20 4.96 13.64
C VAL A 145 4.85 4.01 14.78
N SER A 146 4.89 4.48 16.02
CA SER A 146 4.27 3.78 17.16
C SER A 146 2.89 4.35 17.45
N LEU A 147 2.00 3.57 18.07
CA LEU A 147 0.65 4.02 18.41
C LEU A 147 0.46 4.13 19.92
N ASN A 148 -0.09 5.25 20.39
CA ASN A 148 -0.66 5.40 21.71
C ASN A 148 -2.19 5.35 21.59
N LEU A 149 -2.76 4.22 22.01
CA LEU A 149 -4.19 3.99 21.99
C LEU A 149 -4.82 4.58 23.24
N LEU A 150 -5.86 5.40 23.11
CA LEU A 150 -6.55 6.02 24.24
C LEU A 150 -7.86 5.31 24.57
N ASN A 151 -8.21 5.29 25.85
CA ASN A 151 -9.55 4.97 26.34
C ASN A 151 -10.56 6.09 25.98
N PRO A 152 -11.88 5.85 26.14
CA PRO A 152 -12.90 6.89 25.93
C PRO A 152 -12.74 8.15 26.79
N ASP A 153 -12.11 8.03 27.96
CA ASP A 153 -11.83 9.13 28.88
C ASP A 153 -10.52 9.88 28.53
N GLY A 154 -9.83 9.48 27.45
CA GLY A 154 -8.56 10.06 27.02
C GLY A 154 -7.33 9.50 27.74
N ALA A 155 -7.49 8.61 28.72
CA ALA A 155 -6.34 7.97 29.37
C ALA A 155 -5.65 6.99 28.41
N LEU A 156 -4.32 6.85 28.52
CA LEU A 156 -3.58 5.86 27.73
C LEU A 156 -4.05 4.44 28.06
N PHE A 157 -4.53 3.73 27.05
CA PHE A 157 -4.92 2.33 27.13
C PHE A 157 -3.72 1.41 26.88
N ALA A 158 -3.01 1.62 25.78
CA ALA A 158 -1.88 0.79 25.38
C ALA A 158 -0.94 1.55 24.43
N THR A 159 0.34 1.17 24.45
CA THR A 159 1.30 1.54 23.41
C THR A 159 1.56 0.34 22.51
N VAL A 160 1.50 0.55 21.19
CA VAL A 160 1.86 -0.43 20.17
C VAL A 160 3.14 0.06 19.50
N PRO A 161 4.33 -0.43 19.94
CA PRO A 161 5.59 0.06 19.41
C PRO A 161 5.94 -0.58 18.07
N PHE A 162 6.59 0.18 17.18
CA PHE A 162 7.22 -0.37 15.97
C PHE A 162 8.62 -0.94 16.23
N ALA A 163 9.31 -0.47 17.28
CA ALA A 163 10.69 -0.82 17.57
C ALA A 163 11.04 -2.33 17.52
N PRO A 164 10.16 -3.28 17.93
CA PRO A 164 10.44 -4.71 17.78
C PRO A 164 10.60 -5.18 16.33
N PHE A 165 10.02 -4.48 15.36
CA PHE A 165 10.00 -4.87 13.95
C PHE A 165 11.03 -4.13 13.11
N GLU A 166 11.58 -3.01 13.58
CA GLU A 166 12.47 -2.13 12.80
C GLU A 166 13.68 -2.85 12.19
N SER A 167 14.40 -3.65 12.98
CA SER A 167 15.55 -4.42 12.47
C SER A 167 15.11 -5.48 11.47
N LEU A 168 13.98 -6.16 11.71
CA LEU A 168 13.45 -7.19 10.82
C LEU A 168 13.02 -6.56 9.48
N THR A 169 12.37 -5.40 9.51
CA THR A 169 12.00 -4.65 8.31
C THR A 169 13.22 -4.29 7.48
N LEU A 170 14.26 -3.68 8.09
CA LEU A 170 15.47 -3.25 7.38
C LEU A 170 16.32 -4.41 6.85
N GLN A 171 16.25 -5.59 7.47
CA GLN A 171 16.98 -6.78 7.03
C GLN A 171 16.21 -7.64 6.02
N SER A 172 14.97 -7.26 5.71
CA SER A 172 14.08 -8.01 4.83
C SER A 172 14.56 -8.02 3.38
N PRO A 173 14.04 -8.93 2.52
CA PRO A 173 14.40 -8.99 1.12
C PRO A 173 14.12 -7.69 0.35
N ASN A 174 13.23 -6.83 0.85
CA ASN A 174 12.94 -5.52 0.25
C ASN A 174 14.15 -4.58 0.25
N PHE A 175 15.05 -4.74 1.23
CA PHE A 175 16.20 -3.86 1.41
C PHE A 175 17.54 -4.58 1.41
N ASN A 176 17.53 -5.87 1.70
CA ASN A 176 18.72 -6.70 1.77
C ASN A 176 19.02 -7.37 0.43
N PHE A 177 20.30 -7.41 0.07
CA PHE A 177 20.75 -7.99 -1.18
C PHE A 177 20.82 -9.52 -1.07
N ILE A 178 20.04 -10.22 -1.88
CA ILE A 178 20.08 -11.68 -1.98
C ILE A 178 20.10 -12.13 -3.44
N ASN A 179 20.19 -13.43 -3.68
CA ASN A 179 20.21 -13.98 -5.03
C ASN A 179 18.80 -14.42 -5.44
N TYR A 180 18.37 -13.98 -6.62
CA TYR A 180 17.15 -14.39 -7.29
C TYR A 180 17.50 -14.96 -8.67
N ARG A 181 16.54 -15.61 -9.33
CA ARG A 181 16.73 -16.05 -10.73
C ARG A 181 16.99 -14.88 -11.69
N SER A 182 16.44 -13.69 -11.41
CA SER A 182 16.60 -12.49 -12.22
C SER A 182 17.91 -11.73 -11.98
N GLY A 183 18.70 -12.10 -10.95
CA GLY A 183 20.01 -11.51 -10.69
C GLY A 183 20.58 -11.86 -9.32
N ASN A 184 21.88 -11.59 -9.16
CA ASN A 184 22.61 -11.89 -7.92
C ASN A 184 22.80 -10.62 -7.10
N GLN A 185 22.67 -10.74 -5.77
CA GLN A 185 22.86 -9.63 -4.83
C GLN A 185 22.00 -8.40 -5.20
N ILE A 186 20.70 -8.63 -5.34
CA ILE A 186 19.70 -7.61 -5.65
C ILE A 186 18.59 -7.60 -4.59
N GLN A 187 17.78 -6.54 -4.55
CA GLN A 187 16.62 -6.40 -3.65
C GLN A 187 15.36 -7.02 -4.29
N TYR A 188 14.31 -7.25 -3.49
CA TYR A 188 13.09 -7.92 -3.94
C TYR A 188 12.41 -7.22 -5.12
N ALA A 189 12.10 -5.93 -4.98
CA ALA A 189 11.47 -5.15 -6.05
C ALA A 189 12.37 -5.02 -7.29
N ASP A 190 13.69 -4.87 -7.11
CA ASP A 190 14.65 -4.92 -8.23
C ASP A 190 14.60 -6.28 -8.94
N ALA A 191 14.47 -7.38 -8.20
CA ALA A 191 14.37 -8.71 -8.77
C ALA A 191 13.10 -8.90 -9.62
N ILE A 192 11.98 -8.34 -9.18
CA ILE A 192 10.72 -8.34 -9.94
C ILE A 192 10.85 -7.43 -11.16
N HIS A 193 11.35 -6.22 -10.98
CA HIS A 193 11.57 -5.26 -12.06
C HIS A 193 12.52 -5.82 -13.14
N ARG A 194 13.56 -6.54 -12.74
CA ARG A 194 14.46 -7.27 -13.66
C ARG A 194 13.80 -8.48 -14.30
N ALA A 195 12.91 -9.19 -13.62
CA ALA A 195 12.18 -10.32 -14.18
C ALA A 195 11.29 -9.91 -15.35
N GLN A 196 10.57 -8.79 -15.23
CA GLN A 196 9.69 -8.27 -16.29
C GLN A 196 10.44 -7.76 -17.52
N PHE A 197 11.66 -7.24 -17.38
CA PHE A 197 12.49 -6.79 -18.51
C PHE A 197 13.65 -7.73 -18.85
N TYR A 198 13.66 -8.95 -18.34
CA TYR A 198 14.82 -9.84 -18.32
C TYR A 198 15.50 -10.03 -19.68
N ASN A 199 14.70 -10.22 -20.73
CA ASN A 199 15.19 -10.48 -22.09
C ASN A 199 15.55 -9.22 -22.89
N ARG A 200 15.43 -8.03 -22.28
CA ARG A 200 15.71 -6.74 -22.93
C ARG A 200 16.70 -5.89 -22.17
N MET A 201 16.70 -5.98 -20.84
CA MET A 201 17.56 -5.15 -19.99
C MET A 201 19.05 -5.36 -20.27
N ALA A 202 19.83 -4.31 -20.07
CA ALA A 202 21.28 -4.45 -19.98
C ALA A 202 21.64 -5.29 -18.74
N PRO A 203 22.72 -6.10 -18.78
CA PRO A 203 23.03 -7.03 -17.69
C PRO A 203 23.21 -6.37 -16.31
N ASN A 204 23.73 -5.14 -16.30
CA ASN A 204 24.00 -4.35 -15.09
C ASN A 204 22.87 -3.38 -14.71
N TRP A 205 21.68 -3.53 -15.31
CA TRP A 205 20.53 -2.67 -15.00
C TRP A 205 19.93 -3.01 -13.63
N ASN A 206 19.91 -2.08 -12.69
CA ASN A 206 19.27 -2.29 -11.39
C ASN A 206 18.56 -1.00 -10.94
N THR A 207 17.47 -1.14 -10.20
CA THR A 207 16.82 -0.06 -9.46
C THR A 207 16.79 -0.46 -7.99
N THR A 208 17.58 0.20 -7.16
CA THR A 208 17.80 -0.19 -5.76
C THR A 208 17.33 0.90 -4.81
N LEU A 209 16.72 0.50 -3.70
CA LEU A 209 16.37 1.36 -2.59
C LEU A 209 17.53 1.47 -1.60
N VAL A 210 17.74 2.67 -1.08
CA VAL A 210 18.73 2.95 -0.03
C VAL A 210 17.97 3.31 1.25
N PRO A 211 17.65 2.32 2.11
CA PRO A 211 16.81 2.55 3.28
C PRO A 211 17.53 3.37 4.35
N ASN A 212 16.81 4.28 4.99
CA ASN A 212 17.29 4.98 6.18
C ASN A 212 16.14 5.32 7.11
N ILE A 213 16.26 4.99 8.41
CA ILE A 213 15.29 5.47 9.40
C ILE A 213 15.55 6.95 9.65
N VAL A 214 14.62 7.79 9.22
CA VAL A 214 14.73 9.25 9.37
C VAL A 214 14.03 9.77 10.60
N ASP A 215 12.95 9.12 11.03
CA ASP A 215 12.22 9.49 12.25
C ASP A 215 11.52 8.30 12.93
N ARG A 216 11.19 8.49 14.21
CA ARG A 216 10.38 7.57 15.05
C ARG A 216 9.25 8.37 15.68
N VAL A 217 8.12 8.39 14.99
CA VAL A 217 6.94 9.18 15.40
C VAL A 217 5.98 8.33 16.23
N THR A 218 5.14 9.00 17.03
CA THR A 218 4.05 8.33 17.76
C THR A 218 2.72 8.99 17.45
N PHE A 219 1.78 8.22 16.91
CA PHE A 219 0.41 8.68 16.71
C PHE A 219 -0.43 8.39 17.95
N THR A 220 -1.21 9.38 18.38
CA THR A 220 -2.16 9.21 19.47
C THR A 220 -3.55 8.98 18.88
N ILE A 221 -4.14 7.84 19.21
CA ILE A 221 -5.35 7.32 18.56
C ILE A 221 -6.51 7.37 19.56
N PRO A 222 -7.48 8.28 19.41
CA PRO A 222 -8.64 8.33 20.29
C PRO A 222 -9.54 7.11 20.10
N LYS A 223 -10.19 6.64 21.19
CA LYS A 223 -11.13 5.51 21.10
C LYS A 223 -12.30 5.80 20.16
N PHE A 224 -12.76 7.05 20.18
CA PHE A 224 -13.89 7.52 19.40
C PHE A 224 -13.54 8.84 18.71
N VAL A 225 -14.11 9.03 17.52
CA VAL A 225 -14.08 10.28 16.76
C VAL A 225 -15.51 10.63 16.33
N ASN A 226 -15.75 11.87 15.91
CA ASN A 226 -17.03 12.26 15.37
C ASN A 226 -17.01 12.18 13.83
N VAL A 227 -18.12 11.78 13.24
CA VAL A 227 -18.27 11.67 11.78
C VAL A 227 -19.58 12.34 11.35
N ARG A 228 -19.51 13.33 10.46
CA ARG A 228 -20.69 13.91 9.80
C ARG A 228 -21.11 13.03 8.63
N LEU A 229 -22.37 12.63 8.64
CA LEU A 229 -23.03 11.90 7.57
C LEU A 229 -23.54 12.86 6.48
N ALA A 230 -23.78 12.35 5.28
CA ALA A 230 -24.31 13.13 4.15
C ALA A 230 -25.65 13.84 4.43
N ASN A 231 -26.43 13.39 5.42
CA ASN A 231 -27.66 14.05 5.85
C ASN A 231 -27.44 15.20 6.85
N GLY A 232 -26.18 15.55 7.15
CA GLY A 232 -25.78 16.59 8.09
C GLY A 232 -25.64 16.14 9.54
N ASN A 233 -26.10 14.93 9.90
CA ASN A 233 -26.02 14.42 11.27
C ASN A 233 -24.58 14.07 11.64
N VAL A 234 -24.17 14.38 12.86
CA VAL A 234 -22.89 13.94 13.42
C VAL A 234 -23.13 12.72 14.30
N VAL A 235 -22.35 11.66 14.09
CA VAL A 235 -22.38 10.44 14.89
C VAL A 235 -21.00 10.17 15.47
N GLN A 236 -20.96 9.57 16.65
CA GLN A 236 -19.70 9.07 17.21
C GLN A 236 -19.35 7.73 16.56
N ALA A 237 -18.14 7.62 16.04
CA ALA A 237 -17.60 6.42 15.41
C ALA A 237 -16.49 5.82 16.28
N LEU A 238 -16.35 4.50 16.23
CA LEU A 238 -15.16 3.83 16.76
C LEU A 238 -13.95 4.29 15.97
N GLY A 239 -12.91 4.78 16.64
CA GLY A 239 -11.64 5.17 16.02
C GLY A 239 -10.69 3.99 15.85
N TYR A 240 -10.69 3.07 16.82
CA TYR A 240 -9.95 1.81 16.71
C TYR A 240 -10.58 0.65 17.51
N ALA A 241 -10.33 -0.57 17.03
CA ALA A 241 -10.43 -1.81 17.79
C ALA A 241 -9.04 -2.45 17.89
N SER A 242 -8.79 -3.30 18.89
CA SER A 242 -7.46 -3.92 19.03
C SER A 242 -7.52 -5.30 19.63
N GLY A 243 -6.69 -6.23 19.18
CA GLY A 243 -6.58 -7.57 19.74
C GLY A 243 -5.13 -8.00 19.94
N THR A 244 -4.93 -9.29 20.22
CA THR A 244 -3.61 -9.90 20.40
C THR A 244 -3.42 -10.94 19.30
N ALA A 245 -2.30 -10.84 18.58
CA ALA A 245 -1.87 -11.81 17.58
C ALA A 245 -1.35 -13.09 18.25
N PRO A 246 -1.23 -14.21 17.51
CA PRO A 246 -0.70 -15.48 18.04
C PRO A 246 0.68 -15.38 18.70
N ASP A 247 1.54 -14.47 18.24
CA ASP A 247 2.86 -14.23 18.81
C ASP A 247 2.86 -13.34 20.07
N GLY A 248 1.69 -12.92 20.53
CA GLY A 248 1.50 -12.07 21.70
C GLY A 248 1.57 -10.57 21.40
N SER A 249 1.90 -10.16 20.18
CA SER A 249 1.90 -8.76 19.78
C SER A 249 0.47 -8.19 19.72
N ARG A 250 0.32 -6.87 19.92
CA ARG A 250 -0.97 -6.20 19.76
C ARG A 250 -1.17 -5.84 18.30
N PHE A 251 -2.37 -6.07 17.78
CA PHE A 251 -2.81 -5.53 16.50
C PHE A 251 -3.91 -4.48 16.69
N VAL A 252 -4.04 -3.59 15.72
CA VAL A 252 -4.97 -2.46 15.71
C VAL A 252 -5.75 -2.47 14.40
N LEU A 253 -7.08 -2.45 14.50
CA LEU A 253 -7.94 -2.09 13.40
C LEU A 253 -8.28 -0.61 13.56
N MET A 254 -7.91 0.24 12.61
CA MET A 254 -8.08 1.69 12.66
C MET A 254 -9.10 2.15 11.61
N LEU A 255 -9.96 3.10 11.99
CA LEU A 255 -10.88 3.73 11.04
C LEU A 255 -10.08 4.45 9.95
N ASP A 256 -10.38 4.15 8.69
CA ASP A 256 -9.74 4.74 7.50
C ASP A 256 -9.77 6.28 7.48
N LEU A 257 -10.91 6.91 7.82
CA LEU A 257 -11.05 8.38 7.89
C LEU A 257 -10.04 9.00 8.86
N LEU A 258 -9.88 8.38 10.04
CA LEU A 258 -8.94 8.80 11.06
C LEU A 258 -7.49 8.58 10.59
N PHE A 259 -7.22 7.39 10.05
CA PHE A 259 -5.91 7.03 9.54
C PHE A 259 -5.44 7.98 8.42
N ASN A 260 -6.28 8.25 7.43
CA ASN A 260 -5.91 9.09 6.28
C ASN A 260 -5.48 10.50 6.69
N SER A 261 -6.13 11.06 7.72
CA SER A 261 -5.73 12.36 8.28
C SER A 261 -4.39 12.31 9.00
N LEU A 262 -4.15 11.25 9.79
CA LEU A 262 -2.88 11.04 10.50
C LEU A 262 -1.72 10.76 9.51
N PHE A 263 -1.95 9.91 8.52
CA PHE A 263 -1.00 9.58 7.46
C PHE A 263 -0.61 10.86 6.70
N SER A 264 -1.59 11.60 6.18
CA SER A 264 -1.32 12.82 5.40
C SER A 264 -0.58 13.87 6.22
N SER A 265 -0.97 14.06 7.48
CA SER A 265 -0.31 15.03 8.37
C SER A 265 1.11 14.60 8.72
N GLY A 266 1.31 13.31 9.04
CA GLY A 266 2.62 12.74 9.36
C GLY A 266 3.58 12.84 8.17
N PHE A 267 3.11 12.48 6.98
CA PHE A 267 3.92 12.55 5.76
C PHE A 267 4.31 13.99 5.41
N ILE A 268 3.36 14.94 5.51
CA ILE A 268 3.64 16.36 5.27
C ILE A 268 4.62 16.93 6.31
N ASN A 269 4.59 16.46 7.55
CA ASN A 269 5.59 16.87 8.55
C ASN A 269 7.00 16.45 8.12
N GLU A 270 7.17 15.23 7.60
CA GLU A 270 8.46 14.76 7.09
C GLU A 270 8.90 15.53 5.82
N ILE A 271 7.96 15.88 4.93
CA ILE A 271 8.25 16.78 3.80
C ILE A 271 8.77 18.14 4.31
N ASN A 272 8.08 18.75 5.27
CA ASN A 272 8.44 20.04 5.84
C ASN A 272 9.77 20.01 6.61
N ASN A 273 10.10 18.86 7.21
CA ASN A 273 11.39 18.61 7.86
C ASN A 273 12.53 18.36 6.85
N GLY A 274 12.21 18.17 5.56
CA GLY A 274 13.18 17.86 4.51
C GLY A 274 13.72 16.43 4.55
N THR A 275 13.08 15.54 5.32
CA THR A 275 13.45 14.13 5.43
C THR A 275 12.80 13.29 4.34
N PHE A 276 11.58 13.65 3.91
CA PHE A 276 10.92 13.09 2.73
C PHE A 276 11.10 14.04 1.55
N THR A 277 11.73 13.55 0.48
CA THR A 277 12.12 14.35 -0.69
C THR A 277 11.51 13.80 -1.98
N THR A 278 11.44 14.62 -3.02
CA THR A 278 10.84 14.27 -4.31
C THR A 278 11.60 13.18 -5.06
N ASP A 279 12.89 13.00 -4.78
CA ASP A 279 13.77 12.00 -5.37
C ASP A 279 13.77 10.66 -4.61
N ALA A 280 12.82 10.44 -3.69
CA ALA A 280 12.78 9.29 -2.78
C ALA A 280 11.44 8.54 -2.83
N LEU A 281 11.47 7.24 -2.51
CA LEU A 281 10.29 6.46 -2.14
C LEU A 281 10.21 6.48 -0.61
N SER A 282 9.28 7.26 -0.06
CA SER A 282 9.24 7.47 1.40
C SER A 282 8.17 6.62 2.07
N THR A 283 8.48 6.00 3.20
CA THR A 283 7.56 5.05 3.86
C THR A 283 7.17 5.50 5.27
N LEU A 284 5.87 5.54 5.56
CA LEU A 284 5.36 5.49 6.93
C LEU A 284 5.10 4.04 7.33
N MET A 285 5.96 3.51 8.22
CA MET A 285 5.95 2.10 8.58
C MET A 285 5.27 1.87 9.94
N LEU A 286 4.18 1.11 9.96
CA LEU A 286 3.37 0.90 11.17
C LEU A 286 3.42 -0.55 11.70
N PRO A 287 3.16 -0.77 12.99
CA PRO A 287 3.08 -2.09 13.60
C PRO A 287 1.65 -2.61 13.55
N ASN A 288 1.42 -3.81 12.99
CA ASN A 288 0.15 -4.55 13.06
C ASN A 288 -1.12 -3.67 12.98
N THR A 289 -1.10 -2.65 12.13
CA THR A 289 -2.17 -1.67 12.00
C THR A 289 -2.85 -1.95 10.68
N PHE A 290 -4.17 -2.08 10.68
CA PHE A 290 -4.92 -2.40 9.48
C PHE A 290 -6.18 -1.53 9.44
N LEU A 291 -6.59 -1.11 8.25
CA LEU A 291 -7.68 -0.13 8.15
C LEU A 291 -9.02 -0.82 7.94
N TYR A 292 -10.06 -0.23 8.52
CA TYR A 292 -11.45 -0.59 8.23
C TYR A 292 -12.25 0.63 7.80
N SER A 293 -13.27 0.39 6.99
CA SER A 293 -14.15 1.45 6.50
C SER A 293 -15.24 1.83 7.48
N PHE A 294 -15.66 3.09 7.44
CA PHE A 294 -16.75 3.59 8.27
C PHE A 294 -18.07 2.84 8.05
N ASN A 295 -18.69 2.34 9.13
CA ASN A 295 -20.01 1.69 9.09
C ASN A 295 -21.12 2.65 9.56
N ALA A 296 -21.74 3.37 8.63
CA ALA A 296 -22.79 4.35 8.95
C ALA A 296 -24.01 3.75 9.69
N ASN A 297 -24.31 2.46 9.49
CA ASN A 297 -25.45 1.80 10.14
C ASN A 297 -25.11 1.34 11.57
N LYS A 298 -23.83 1.10 11.85
CA LYS A 298 -23.31 0.71 13.16
C LYS A 298 -21.96 1.41 13.44
N PRO A 299 -21.97 2.73 13.70
CA PRO A 299 -20.74 3.53 13.79
C PRO A 299 -19.72 3.06 14.83
N LEU A 300 -20.17 2.33 15.85
CA LEU A 300 -19.32 1.79 16.91
C LEU A 300 -18.76 0.39 16.60
N THR A 301 -18.94 -0.11 15.39
CA THR A 301 -18.37 -1.40 14.93
C THR A 301 -17.60 -1.19 13.63
N PRO A 302 -16.47 -1.89 13.43
CA PRO A 302 -15.74 -1.86 12.16
C PRO A 302 -16.64 -2.21 10.96
N GLY A 303 -16.41 -1.54 9.84
CA GLY A 303 -17.02 -1.85 8.54
C GLY A 303 -16.25 -2.93 7.79
N SER A 304 -16.00 -2.71 6.50
CA SER A 304 -15.21 -3.65 5.70
C SER A 304 -13.74 -3.52 6.07
N CYS A 305 -13.07 -4.66 6.18
CA CYS A 305 -11.67 -4.79 6.60
C CYS A 305 -11.02 -5.85 5.69
N CYS A 306 -9.72 -5.78 5.39
CA CYS A 306 -8.68 -4.97 6.02
C CYS A 306 -7.66 -4.42 5.01
N VAL A 307 -7.38 -3.11 5.05
CA VAL A 307 -6.30 -2.51 4.24
C VAL A 307 -4.96 -2.61 4.98
N LEU A 308 -3.99 -3.25 4.36
CA LEU A 308 -2.67 -3.56 4.94
C LEU A 308 -1.58 -2.55 4.58
N GLY A 309 -1.76 -1.89 3.43
CA GLY A 309 -0.85 -0.91 2.86
C GLY A 309 -1.51 -0.17 1.68
N PHE A 310 -0.84 0.87 1.22
CA PHE A 310 -1.04 1.51 -0.09
C PHE A 310 0.17 2.38 -0.42
N HIS A 311 0.45 2.62 -1.71
CA HIS A 311 1.28 3.73 -2.17
C HIS A 311 0.44 4.86 -2.79
N THR A 312 1.03 6.05 -2.83
CA THR A 312 0.44 7.26 -3.39
C THR A 312 1.55 8.29 -3.66
N TYR A 313 1.17 9.51 -4.02
CA TYR A 313 2.10 10.64 -3.99
C TYR A 313 1.45 11.93 -3.52
N PHE A 314 2.26 12.75 -2.86
CA PHE A 314 1.91 14.12 -2.50
C PHE A 314 2.43 15.07 -3.57
N ARG A 315 1.67 16.13 -3.85
CA ARG A 315 2.06 17.14 -4.83
C ARG A 315 1.71 18.54 -4.37
N ASP A 316 2.46 19.52 -4.87
CA ASP A 316 2.12 20.93 -4.77
C ASP A 316 1.67 21.42 -6.15
N LEU A 317 0.37 21.66 -6.32
CA LEU A 317 -0.18 22.18 -7.58
C LEU A 317 0.19 23.64 -7.85
N SER A 318 0.76 24.35 -6.86
CA SER A 318 1.14 25.76 -6.99
C SER A 318 2.60 25.97 -7.42
N ALA A 319 3.43 24.92 -7.37
CA ALA A 319 4.86 24.99 -7.66
C ALA A 319 5.20 24.54 -9.10
N VAL A 320 6.25 25.15 -9.68
CA VAL A 320 6.81 24.78 -10.99
C VAL A 320 8.35 24.72 -10.89
N PRO A 321 9.00 23.58 -11.22
CA PRO A 321 8.39 22.29 -11.56
C PRO A 321 7.52 21.74 -10.42
N GLN A 322 6.49 20.95 -10.77
CA GLN A 322 5.59 20.36 -9.78
C GLN A 322 6.36 19.30 -8.97
N PRO A 323 6.48 19.44 -7.64
CA PRO A 323 7.07 18.41 -6.81
C PRO A 323 6.09 17.23 -6.68
N ARG A 324 6.60 16.01 -6.82
CA ARG A 324 5.92 14.75 -6.49
C ARG A 324 6.72 13.99 -5.45
N PHE A 325 6.18 13.86 -4.26
CA PHE A 325 6.74 13.07 -3.17
C PHE A 325 6.03 11.72 -3.17
N VAL A 326 6.67 10.72 -3.76
CA VAL A 326 6.11 9.37 -3.78
C VAL A 326 6.24 8.76 -2.39
N GLY A 327 5.15 8.19 -1.92
CA GLY A 327 4.99 7.83 -0.53
C GLY A 327 4.11 6.61 -0.36
N GLU A 328 4.40 5.82 0.65
CA GLU A 328 3.63 4.63 0.96
C GLU A 328 3.37 4.51 2.46
N TYR A 329 2.31 3.78 2.76
CA TYR A 329 2.04 3.20 4.06
C TYR A 329 2.12 1.69 3.93
N ALA A 330 2.85 1.06 4.84
CA ALA A 330 2.77 -0.39 5.00
C ALA A 330 2.72 -0.74 6.49
N SER A 331 2.06 -1.86 6.81
CA SER A 331 2.08 -2.44 8.15
C SER A 331 2.98 -3.68 8.21
N TRP A 332 3.77 -3.80 9.29
CA TRP A 332 4.30 -5.10 9.70
C TRP A 332 3.12 -6.00 10.09
N ILE A 333 3.16 -7.26 9.67
CA ILE A 333 2.06 -8.21 9.90
C ILE A 333 2.54 -9.35 10.80
N SER A 334 2.05 -9.41 12.03
CA SER A 334 2.40 -10.52 12.91
C SER A 334 1.77 -11.85 12.43
N PRO A 335 2.48 -12.98 12.60
CA PRO A 335 2.08 -14.25 12.01
C PRO A 335 0.71 -14.71 12.51
N GLY A 336 -0.09 -15.27 11.60
CA GLY A 336 -1.39 -15.86 11.90
C GLY A 336 -2.55 -14.86 12.10
N LEU A 337 -2.35 -13.58 11.73
CA LEU A 337 -3.43 -12.60 11.65
C LEU A 337 -4.28 -12.76 10.38
N PHE A 338 -3.66 -13.12 9.26
CA PHE A 338 -4.32 -13.28 7.97
C PHE A 338 -4.01 -14.65 7.34
N GLY A 339 -4.91 -15.10 6.46
CA GLY A 339 -4.67 -16.25 5.58
C GLY A 339 -3.73 -15.90 4.43
N GLY A 340 -3.59 -16.77 3.42
CA GLY A 340 -2.84 -16.45 2.20
C GLY A 340 -1.32 -16.37 2.35
N GLY A 341 -0.80 -16.60 3.56
CA GLY A 341 0.61 -16.39 3.90
C GLY A 341 0.99 -14.92 4.13
N PHE A 342 0.01 -14.04 4.35
CA PHE A 342 0.22 -12.63 4.64
C PHE A 342 0.78 -12.45 6.06
N GLN A 343 2.06 -12.16 6.13
CA GLN A 343 2.79 -11.94 7.39
C GLN A 343 4.07 -11.13 7.14
N ASP A 344 4.73 -10.72 8.22
CA ASP A 344 5.95 -9.90 8.25
C ASP A 344 5.92 -8.69 7.31
N VAL A 345 6.56 -8.81 6.15
CA VAL A 345 6.81 -7.77 5.15
C VAL A 345 5.97 -7.95 3.90
N THR A 346 4.96 -8.83 3.88
CA THR A 346 4.08 -9.02 2.72
C THR A 346 3.55 -7.67 2.21
N ALA A 347 2.99 -6.85 3.10
CA ALA A 347 2.48 -5.53 2.71
C ALA A 347 3.58 -4.60 2.19
N LEU A 348 4.73 -4.55 2.86
CA LEU A 348 5.84 -3.72 2.41
C LEU A 348 6.38 -4.13 1.02
N SER A 349 6.46 -5.44 0.75
CA SER A 349 6.90 -5.92 -0.57
C SER A 349 5.88 -5.66 -1.67
N HIS A 350 4.59 -5.67 -1.32
CA HIS A 350 3.50 -5.29 -2.21
C HIS A 350 3.66 -3.82 -2.61
N GLU A 351 3.60 -2.90 -1.64
CA GLU A 351 3.64 -1.45 -1.92
C GLU A 351 4.90 -1.02 -2.66
N ILE A 352 6.06 -1.52 -2.25
CA ILE A 352 7.31 -1.14 -2.92
C ILE A 352 7.29 -1.59 -4.38
N THR A 353 6.76 -2.79 -4.67
CA THR A 353 6.77 -3.28 -6.05
C THR A 353 5.74 -2.56 -6.90
N GLU A 354 4.55 -2.28 -6.37
CA GLU A 354 3.56 -1.48 -7.07
C GLU A 354 4.06 -0.06 -7.32
N ALA A 355 4.69 0.58 -6.35
CA ALA A 355 5.32 1.87 -6.55
C ALA A 355 6.40 1.81 -7.65
N PHE A 356 7.16 0.71 -7.77
CA PHE A 356 8.14 0.54 -8.85
C PHE A 356 7.48 0.52 -10.23
N ALA A 357 6.32 -0.14 -10.31
CA ALA A 357 5.54 -0.33 -11.53
C ALA A 357 4.69 0.90 -11.89
N ASP A 358 4.17 1.63 -10.91
CA ASP A 358 3.30 2.79 -11.03
C ASP A 358 3.52 3.81 -9.88
N PRO A 359 4.63 4.58 -9.90
CA PRO A 359 4.97 5.50 -8.82
C PRO A 359 3.98 6.68 -8.69
N PHE A 360 3.09 6.86 -9.67
CA PHE A 360 2.17 7.99 -9.73
C PHE A 360 0.69 7.56 -9.82
N VAL A 361 0.39 6.30 -9.51
CA VAL A 361 -0.97 5.72 -9.47
C VAL A 361 -1.81 6.07 -10.71
N ASP A 362 -1.16 6.20 -11.87
CA ASP A 362 -1.77 6.65 -13.12
C ASP A 362 -1.46 5.77 -14.34
N ASN A 363 -0.80 4.63 -14.13
CA ASN A 363 -0.57 3.64 -15.17
C ASN A 363 -1.82 2.80 -15.41
N ALA A 364 -2.55 3.14 -16.48
CA ALA A 364 -3.73 2.38 -16.90
C ALA A 364 -3.35 1.07 -17.61
N THR A 365 -4.24 0.08 -17.49
CA THR A 365 -4.17 -1.21 -18.20
C THR A 365 -5.49 -1.52 -18.92
N ALA A 366 -5.52 -2.60 -19.69
CA ALA A 366 -6.79 -3.20 -20.06
C ALA A 366 -7.50 -3.71 -18.80
N SER A 367 -8.84 -3.66 -18.80
CA SER A 367 -9.58 -4.09 -17.61
C SER A 367 -9.47 -5.59 -17.38
N TRP A 368 -9.04 -5.96 -16.18
CA TRP A 368 -8.67 -7.31 -15.77
C TRP A 368 -9.46 -7.77 -14.53
N GLN A 369 -9.60 -9.08 -14.39
CA GLN A 369 -10.23 -9.73 -13.23
C GLN A 369 -9.18 -10.25 -12.26
N PHE A 370 -9.49 -10.23 -10.95
CA PHE A 370 -8.66 -10.86 -9.92
C PHE A 370 -8.39 -12.34 -10.22
N ALA A 371 -7.22 -12.84 -9.84
CA ALA A 371 -6.89 -14.25 -10.03
C ALA A 371 -7.72 -15.14 -9.08
N GLY A 372 -8.24 -16.25 -9.59
CA GLY A 372 -9.01 -17.21 -8.80
C GLY A 372 -10.48 -16.84 -8.56
N VAL A 373 -10.97 -15.68 -9.01
CA VAL A 373 -12.42 -15.40 -9.02
C VAL A 373 -13.08 -15.98 -10.28
N PRO A 374 -14.38 -16.34 -10.24
CA PRO A 374 -15.08 -16.84 -11.41
C PRO A 374 -15.03 -15.83 -12.56
N ALA A 375 -14.84 -16.28 -13.80
CA ALA A 375 -14.75 -15.41 -14.98
C ALA A 375 -16.02 -14.55 -15.24
N THR A 376 -17.13 -14.87 -14.58
CA THR A 376 -18.39 -14.11 -14.58
C THR A 376 -18.44 -13.01 -13.51
N SER A 377 -17.39 -12.90 -12.68
CA SER A 377 -17.29 -11.88 -11.65
C SER A 377 -17.20 -10.50 -12.30
N LYS A 378 -17.86 -9.52 -11.68
CA LYS A 378 -17.75 -8.10 -12.04
C LYS A 378 -16.73 -7.35 -11.18
N THR A 379 -15.90 -8.08 -10.43
CA THR A 379 -14.80 -7.51 -9.66
C THR A 379 -13.63 -7.29 -10.62
N CYS A 380 -13.52 -6.06 -11.09
CA CYS A 380 -12.67 -5.65 -12.19
C CYS A 380 -11.89 -4.41 -11.83
N GLN A 381 -10.65 -4.36 -12.29
CA GLN A 381 -9.78 -3.20 -12.21
C GLN A 381 -9.22 -2.86 -13.60
N ALA A 382 -8.51 -1.74 -13.73
CA ALA A 382 -7.95 -1.26 -15.00
C ALA A 382 -6.69 -0.37 -14.80
N ASN A 383 -6.04 -0.53 -13.66
CA ASN A 383 -4.79 0.08 -13.23
C ASN A 383 -3.69 -0.99 -13.17
N LEU A 384 -2.43 -0.55 -13.16
CA LEU A 384 -1.24 -1.39 -13.08
C LEU A 384 -0.79 -1.54 -11.62
N GLU A 385 -1.64 -2.18 -10.82
CA GLU A 385 -1.33 -2.56 -9.44
C GLU A 385 -0.78 -3.98 -9.47
N GLU A 386 0.55 -4.14 -9.47
CA GLU A 386 1.17 -5.44 -9.70
C GLU A 386 0.93 -6.43 -8.54
N GLY A 387 0.65 -5.99 -7.32
CA GLY A 387 0.39 -6.85 -6.16
C GLY A 387 -1.09 -7.25 -6.00
N ASP A 388 -2.02 -6.39 -6.42
CA ASP A 388 -3.47 -6.58 -6.32
C ASP A 388 -3.99 -7.93 -6.89
N PRO A 389 -3.61 -8.35 -8.12
CA PRO A 389 -4.24 -9.45 -8.80
C PRO A 389 -4.25 -10.78 -8.06
N ILE A 390 -3.33 -11.00 -7.12
CA ILE A 390 -3.13 -12.30 -6.46
C ILE A 390 -3.63 -12.38 -5.02
N GLU A 391 -4.17 -11.29 -4.46
CA GLU A 391 -4.61 -11.26 -3.06
C GLU A 391 -5.72 -12.25 -2.74
N THR A 392 -6.53 -12.57 -3.73
CA THR A 392 -7.62 -13.53 -3.62
C THR A 392 -7.16 -14.98 -3.72
N LEU A 393 -5.87 -15.22 -3.95
CA LEU A 393 -5.32 -16.57 -4.03
C LEU A 393 -5.08 -17.20 -2.64
N PRO A 394 -5.20 -18.53 -2.50
CA PRO A 394 -4.97 -19.21 -1.23
C PRO A 394 -3.57 -19.07 -0.65
N VAL A 395 -2.58 -18.80 -1.51
CA VAL A 395 -1.18 -18.53 -1.15
C VAL A 395 -0.70 -17.43 -2.10
N ALA A 396 -0.40 -16.26 -1.54
CA ALA A 396 0.03 -15.08 -2.28
C ALA A 396 1.46 -14.63 -1.90
N SER A 397 2.14 -15.37 -1.01
CA SER A 397 3.50 -15.05 -0.58
C SER A 397 4.45 -16.23 -0.78
N ILE A 398 5.74 -15.93 -0.78
CA ILE A 398 6.82 -16.90 -0.93
C ILE A 398 7.77 -16.85 0.26
N PRO A 399 8.15 -17.99 0.87
CA PRO A 399 9.11 -17.98 1.96
C PRO A 399 10.53 -17.71 1.44
N ILE A 400 11.18 -16.68 1.99
CA ILE A 400 12.58 -16.34 1.74
C ILE A 400 13.36 -16.38 3.04
N THR A 401 14.33 -17.29 3.13
CA THR A 401 15.20 -17.40 4.31
C THR A 401 16.39 -16.46 4.19
N ILE A 402 16.53 -15.52 5.13
CA ILE A 402 17.69 -14.63 5.26
C ILE A 402 18.38 -14.92 6.59
N LYS A 403 19.71 -14.91 6.60
CA LYS A 403 20.50 -15.02 7.85
C LYS A 403 20.70 -13.64 8.45
N GLU A 404 19.91 -13.31 9.45
CA GLU A 404 20.02 -12.10 10.25
C GLU A 404 20.94 -12.31 11.45
N LYS A 405 22.07 -11.58 11.52
CA LYS A 405 23.04 -11.71 12.64
C LYS A 405 23.43 -13.18 12.95
N GLY A 406 23.45 -14.02 11.92
CA GLY A 406 23.76 -15.45 12.02
C GLY A 406 22.58 -16.36 12.34
N GLN A 407 21.37 -15.83 12.58
CA GLN A 407 20.15 -16.59 12.80
C GLN A 407 19.25 -16.57 11.56
N PRO A 408 18.67 -17.70 11.14
CA PRO A 408 17.73 -17.70 10.03
C PRO A 408 16.40 -17.05 10.44
N PHE A 409 15.92 -16.12 9.62
CA PHE A 409 14.55 -15.63 9.62
C PHE A 409 13.90 -15.96 8.27
N ILE A 410 12.62 -16.33 8.27
CA ILE A 410 11.86 -16.62 7.05
C ILE A 410 10.89 -15.46 6.84
N TYR A 411 11.15 -14.68 5.80
CA TYR A 411 10.28 -13.61 5.34
C TYR A 411 9.26 -14.14 4.33
N HIS A 412 8.13 -13.44 4.18
CA HIS A 412 7.03 -13.80 3.31
C HIS A 412 6.63 -12.62 2.42
N PRO A 413 7.53 -12.11 1.56
CA PRO A 413 7.13 -11.13 0.58
C PRO A 413 6.06 -11.70 -0.37
N GLN A 414 5.23 -10.81 -0.90
CA GLN A 414 4.16 -11.18 -1.81
C GLN A 414 4.74 -11.59 -3.17
N VAL A 415 4.26 -12.67 -3.78
CA VAL A 415 4.54 -12.96 -5.19
C VAL A 415 3.91 -11.84 -6.03
N ILE A 416 4.58 -11.38 -7.08
CA ILE A 416 4.09 -10.23 -7.85
C ILE A 416 3.82 -10.64 -9.31
N PRO A 417 2.58 -10.44 -9.82
CA PRO A 417 2.29 -10.34 -11.24
C PRO A 417 3.29 -9.46 -11.98
N LEU A 418 3.82 -9.96 -13.09
CA LEU A 418 4.68 -9.16 -13.96
C LEU A 418 3.84 -8.36 -14.95
N LEU A 419 4.40 -7.28 -15.52
CA LEU A 419 3.79 -6.51 -16.61
C LEU A 419 3.12 -7.39 -17.70
N GLN A 420 3.73 -8.52 -18.05
CA GLN A 420 3.23 -9.47 -19.05
C GLN A 420 1.90 -10.13 -18.69
N TRP A 421 1.53 -10.16 -17.40
CA TRP A 421 0.21 -10.60 -16.95
C TRP A 421 -0.87 -9.63 -17.47
N PHE A 422 -0.61 -8.33 -17.40
CA PHE A 422 -1.53 -7.27 -17.86
C PHE A 422 -1.59 -7.14 -19.39
N GLU A 423 -0.60 -7.66 -20.11
CA GLU A 423 -0.64 -7.71 -21.58
C GLU A 423 -1.74 -8.64 -22.11
N MET A 424 -2.26 -9.57 -21.29
CA MET A 424 -3.28 -10.56 -21.67
C MET A 424 -2.89 -11.44 -22.86
N GLY A 425 -1.58 -11.70 -23.00
CA GLY A 425 -1.02 -12.51 -24.09
C GLY A 425 -0.95 -14.01 -23.75
N PRO A 426 -0.99 -14.89 -24.76
CA PRO A 426 -0.85 -16.33 -24.56
C PRO A 426 0.57 -16.75 -24.12
N THR A 427 1.55 -15.86 -24.26
CA THR A 427 2.95 -16.09 -23.90
C THR A 427 3.53 -14.83 -23.25
N SER A 428 4.44 -15.00 -22.31
CA SER A 428 5.21 -13.91 -21.71
C SER A 428 6.62 -13.84 -22.29
N ASN A 429 7.14 -12.61 -22.43
CA ASN A 429 8.53 -12.34 -22.76
C ASN A 429 9.40 -11.98 -21.53
N ALA A 430 8.85 -12.14 -20.32
CA ALA A 430 9.59 -12.02 -19.06
C ALA A 430 10.59 -13.17 -18.89
N ILE A 431 11.28 -13.18 -17.74
CA ILE A 431 12.12 -14.31 -17.33
C ILE A 431 11.35 -15.63 -17.45
N ASP A 432 11.94 -16.62 -18.11
CA ASP A 432 11.41 -17.98 -18.27
C ASP A 432 9.95 -18.09 -18.81
N GLY A 433 9.44 -17.04 -19.46
CA GLY A 433 8.05 -16.99 -19.92
C GLY A 433 7.02 -16.83 -18.79
N ALA A 434 7.43 -16.27 -17.65
CA ALA A 434 6.62 -16.10 -16.45
C ALA A 434 5.58 -14.99 -16.54
N PHE A 435 4.46 -15.14 -15.82
CA PHE A 435 3.50 -14.05 -15.56
C PHE A 435 3.50 -13.57 -14.10
N SER A 436 4.25 -14.25 -13.23
CA SER A 436 4.45 -13.85 -11.84
C SER A 436 5.85 -14.24 -11.39
N PHE A 437 6.39 -13.54 -10.40
CA PHE A 437 7.73 -13.77 -9.87
C PHE A 437 7.75 -13.48 -8.36
N PRO A 438 8.54 -14.20 -7.55
CA PRO A 438 9.50 -15.26 -7.89
C PRO A 438 8.91 -16.67 -7.94
N ASP A 439 7.59 -16.83 -7.93
CA ASP A 439 6.92 -18.12 -8.16
C ASP A 439 6.07 -18.05 -9.42
N GLU A 440 6.54 -18.68 -10.51
CA GLU A 440 5.83 -18.68 -11.80
C GLU A 440 4.54 -19.51 -11.77
N SER A 441 4.36 -20.36 -10.75
CA SER A 441 3.18 -21.22 -10.64
C SER A 441 1.97 -20.50 -10.05
N THR A 442 2.17 -19.37 -9.39
CA THR A 442 1.10 -18.55 -8.79
C THR A 442 0.15 -18.00 -9.88
N LEU A 443 0.72 -17.47 -10.96
CA LEU A 443 -0.02 -17.07 -12.17
C LEU A 443 0.51 -17.84 -13.38
N PRO A 444 -0.11 -18.99 -13.72
CA PRO A 444 0.34 -19.83 -14.84
C PRO A 444 -0.05 -19.26 -16.22
N HIS A 445 -0.85 -18.19 -16.26
CA HIS A 445 -1.29 -17.51 -17.47
C HIS A 445 -1.51 -16.02 -17.20
N SER A 446 -1.65 -15.23 -18.28
CA SER A 446 -1.97 -13.80 -18.21
C SER A 446 -3.34 -13.52 -17.59
N ALA A 447 -3.64 -12.24 -17.37
CA ALA A 447 -4.94 -11.77 -16.90
C ALA A 447 -6.09 -12.25 -17.79
N ILE A 448 -7.23 -12.55 -17.15
CA ILE A 448 -8.50 -12.77 -17.84
C ILE A 448 -9.15 -11.40 -18.05
N PRO A 449 -9.55 -11.04 -19.29
CA PRO A 449 -10.26 -9.79 -19.53
C PRO A 449 -11.57 -9.71 -18.76
N CYS A 450 -11.93 -8.52 -18.30
CA CYS A 450 -13.22 -8.30 -17.67
C CYS A 450 -14.41 -8.57 -18.60
N PRO A 451 -15.47 -9.23 -18.09
CA PRO A 451 -16.66 -9.51 -18.89
C PRO A 451 -17.44 -8.19 -19.10
N LYS A 452 -18.02 -8.02 -20.28
CA LYS A 452 -18.86 -6.85 -20.59
C LYS A 452 -20.23 -6.91 -19.94
#